data_AF-A0A536ZZZ1-F1
#
_entry.id   AF-A0A536ZZZ1-F1
#
_cell.length_a   1.000
_cell.length_b   1.000
_cell.length_c   1.000
_cell.angle_alpha   90.00
_cell.angle_beta   90.00
_cell.angle_gamma   90.00
#
_symmetry.space_group_name_H-M   'P 1'
#
loop_
_entity.id
_entity.type
_entity.pdbx_description
1 polymer ?
#
loop_
_entity_poly.entity_id
_entity_poly.type
_entity_poly.pdbx_seq_one_letter_code
_entity_poly.pdbx_strand_id
1 'polypeptide(L)' 'MLARIAVVFALCFSTAAFAQIRIGLMVSATGPTSAIGIPQKNTGDILPKKIGDVAVEYISLEDGGDTTRAVQ' A
#
# COMPACT_ATOMS: atom_id res chain seq x y z
N MET A 1 34.53 7.99 -27.73
CA MET A 1 34.94 8.47 -26.38
C MET A 1 33.77 9.12 -25.64
N LEU A 2 33.02 10.05 -26.26
CA LEU A 2 31.83 10.70 -25.67
C LEU A 2 30.76 9.72 -25.18
N ALA A 3 30.43 8.68 -25.95
CA ALA A 3 29.41 7.70 -25.56
C ALA A 3 29.73 6.97 -24.25
N ARG A 4 31.02 6.76 -23.95
CA ARG A 4 31.46 6.12 -22.69
C ARG A 4 31.27 7.05 -21.49
N ILE A 5 31.49 8.36 -21.68
CA ILE A 5 31.31 9.37 -20.64
C ILE A 5 29.82 9.53 -20.31
N ALA A 6 28.95 9.51 -21.32
CA ALA A 6 27.50 9.60 -21.13
C ALA A 6 26.93 8.42 -20.33
N VAL A 7 27.41 7.20 -20.56
CA VAL A 7 26.98 5.99 -19.82
C VAL A 7 27.41 6.05 -18.35
N VAL A 8 28.64 6.51 -18.06
CA VAL A 8 29.13 6.66 -16.68
C VAL A 8 28.34 7.73 -15.92
N PHE A 9 27.99 8.83 -16.59
CA PHE A 9 27.18 9.88 -15.98
C PHE A 9 25.76 9.39 -15.65
N ALA A 10 25.14 8.57 -16.51
CA ALA A 10 23.82 7.99 -16.27
C ALA A 10 23.80 7.04 -15.06
N LEU A 11 24.88 6.28 -14.82
CA LEU A 11 25.00 5.38 -13.67
C LEU A 11 25.04 6.13 -12.33
N CYS A 12 25.58 7.36 -12.30
CA CYS A 12 25.59 8.21 -11.11
C CYS A 12 24.19 8.71 -10.70
N PHE A 13 23.21 8.65 -11.60
CA PHE A 13 21.80 9.00 -11.33
C PHE A 13 20.92 7.79 -11.04
N SER A 14 21.50 6.60 -10.81
CA SER A 14 20.73 5.44 -10.37
C SER A 14 20.11 5.76 -9.00
N THR A 15 18.81 6.06 -8.99
CA THR A 15 18.06 6.26 -7.76
C THR A 15 18.02 4.94 -6.99
N ALA A 16 18.20 4.99 -5.68
CA ALA A 16 17.93 3.84 -4.83
C ALA A 16 16.44 3.50 -4.98
N ALA A 17 16.13 2.26 -5.36
CA ALA A 17 14.76 1.79 -5.33
C ALA A 17 14.27 1.82 -3.89
N PHE A 18 13.47 2.83 -3.53
CA PHE A 18 12.75 2.84 -2.26
C PHE A 18 11.71 1.72 -2.32
N ALA A 19 12.01 0.59 -1.68
CA ALA A 19 11.00 -0.43 -1.45
C ALA A 19 9.92 0.21 -0.58
N GLN A 20 8.72 0.38 -1.11
CA GLN A 20 7.54 0.83 -0.40
C GLN A 20 6.53 -0.31 -0.40
N ILE A 21 6.04 -0.71 0.78
CA ILE A 21 4.99 -1.72 0.89
C ILE A 21 3.65 -1.00 0.98
N ARG A 22 2.73 -1.36 0.09
CA ARG A 22 1.34 -0.89 0.09
C ARG A 22 0.41 -2.07 0.30
N ILE A 23 -0.44 -2.01 1.32
CA ILE A 23 -1.39 -3.07 1.66
C ILE A 23 -2.79 -2.49 1.59
N GLY A 24 -3.62 -3.02 0.70
CA GLY A 24 -5.04 -2.72 0.66
C GLY A 24 -5.80 -3.51 1.73
N LEU A 25 -6.65 -2.83 2.50
CA LEU A 25 -7.61 -3.44 3.42
C LEU A 25 -9.02 -3.21 2.87
N MET A 26 -9.57 -4.22 2.21
CA MET A 26 -11.00 -4.24 1.91
C MET A 26 -11.76 -4.55 3.20
N VAL A 27 -12.63 -3.65 3.61
CA VAL A 27 -13.45 -3.79 4.81
C VAL A 27 -14.92 -3.49 4.49
N SER A 28 -15.82 -4.04 5.31
CA SER A 28 -17.25 -3.78 5.29
C SER A 28 -17.68 -3.06 6.57
N ALA A 29 -17.16 -1.86 6.80
CA ALA A 29 -17.42 -1.08 8.01
C ALA A 29 -18.79 -0.37 7.99
N THR A 30 -19.52 -0.45 6.89
CA THR A 30 -20.88 0.06 6.71
C THR A 30 -21.84 -1.04 6.24
N GLY A 31 -23.16 -0.79 6.35
CA GLY A 31 -24.18 -1.75 5.93
C GLY A 31 -24.41 -2.91 6.92
N PRO A 32 -25.05 -4.00 6.48
CA PRO A 32 -25.49 -5.10 7.36
C PRO A 32 -24.35 -5.84 8.08
N THR A 33 -23.14 -5.81 7.53
CA THR A 33 -21.96 -6.52 8.06
C THR A 33 -21.01 -5.62 8.87
N SER A 34 -21.41 -4.38 9.19
CA SER A 34 -20.60 -3.39 9.92
C SER A 34 -20.01 -3.91 11.23
N ALA A 35 -20.73 -4.77 11.95
CA ALA A 35 -20.26 -5.33 13.23
C ALA A 35 -18.96 -6.14 13.08
N ILE A 36 -18.66 -6.65 11.88
CA ILE A 36 -17.42 -7.35 11.53
C ILE A 36 -16.41 -6.40 10.91
N GLY A 37 -16.83 -5.51 10.00
CA GLY A 37 -15.88 -4.62 9.31
C GLY A 37 -15.33 -3.49 10.17
N ILE A 38 -16.09 -2.97 11.15
CA ILE A 38 -15.58 -1.97 12.10
C ILE A 38 -14.35 -2.48 12.87
N PRO A 39 -14.37 -3.66 13.53
CA PRO A 39 -13.19 -4.16 14.22
C PRO A 39 -12.04 -4.50 13.25
N GLN A 40 -12.31 -4.92 12.01
CA GLN A 40 -11.28 -5.11 10.99
C GLN A 40 -10.58 -3.78 10.63
N LYS A 41 -11.35 -2.72 10.36
CA LYS A 41 -10.80 -1.37 10.09
C LYS A 41 -9.96 -0.87 11.26
N ASN A 42 -10.51 -0.96 12.48
CA ASN A 42 -9.81 -0.51 13.69
C ASN A 42 -8.49 -1.27 13.91
N THR A 43 -8.46 -2.57 13.57
CA THR A 43 -7.22 -3.37 13.61
C THR A 43 -6.21 -2.88 12.58
N GLY A 44 -6.67 -2.59 11.36
CA GLY A 44 -5.83 -2.01 10.30
C GLY A 44 -5.16 -0.71 10.71
N ASP A 45 -5.89 0.16 11.42
CA ASP A 45 -5.41 1.48 11.87
C ASP A 45 -4.25 1.38 12.89
N ILE A 46 -4.11 0.24 13.59
CA ILE A 46 -3.06 0.02 14.60
C ILE A 46 -1.93 -0.91 14.12
N LEU A 47 -1.93 -1.35 12.87
CA LEU A 47 -0.88 -2.20 12.33
C LEU A 47 0.48 -1.45 12.25
N PRO A 48 1.62 -2.17 12.36
CA PRO A 48 2.94 -1.56 12.29
C PRO A 48 3.19 -0.88 10.94
N LYS A 49 3.53 0.42 10.97
CA LYS A 49 3.87 1.20 9.75
C LYS A 49 5.27 0.92 9.20
N LYS A 50 5.96 -0.08 9.73
CA LYS A 50 7.32 -0.49 9.33
C LYS A 50 7.47 -2.00 9.48
N ILE A 51 7.99 -2.66 8.45
CA ILE A 51 8.40 -4.07 8.49
C ILE A 51 9.87 -4.12 8.10
N GLY A 52 10.74 -4.50 9.05
CA GLY A 52 12.19 -4.34 8.89
C GLY A 52 12.59 -2.88 8.71
N ASP A 53 13.24 -2.56 7.59
CA ASP A 53 13.61 -1.19 7.20
C ASP A 53 12.66 -0.54 6.19
N VAL A 54 11.59 -1.23 5.82
CA VAL A 54 10.65 -0.78 4.81
C VAL A 54 9.40 -0.17 5.44
N ALA A 55 9.01 1.02 4.95
CA ALA A 55 7.76 1.66 5.33
C ALA A 55 6.56 0.92 4.74
N VAL A 56 5.49 0.81 5.53
CA VAL A 56 4.23 0.17 5.15
C VAL A 56 3.11 1.21 5.16
N GLU A 57 2.39 1.29 4.04
CA GLU A 57 1.18 2.09 3.88
C GLU A 57 -0.04 1.16 3.81
N TYR A 58 -0.94 1.31 4.77
CA TYR A 58 -2.22 0.63 4.80
C TYR A 58 -3.30 1.51 4.21
N ILE A 59 -4.01 1.01 3.20
CA ILE A 59 -5.01 1.75 2.43
C ILE A 59 -6.35 1.04 2.65
N SER A 60 -7.26 1.67 3.40
CA SER A 60 -8.59 1.08 3.63
C SER A 60 -9.54 1.40 2.47
N LEU A 61 -10.23 0.39 1.98
CA LEU A 61 -11.30 0.48 0.98
C LEU A 61 -12.59 -0.09 1.56
N GLU A 62 -13.71 0.59 1.31
CA GLU A 62 -15.01 0.24 1.86
C GLU A 62 -15.95 -0.33 0.79
N ASP A 63 -16.42 -1.55 1.03
CA ASP A 63 -17.33 -2.26 0.13
C ASP A 63 -18.80 -2.20 0.57
N GLY A 64 -19.09 -1.83 1.82
CA GLY A 64 -20.46 -1.80 2.38
C GLY A 64 -21.15 -3.16 2.45
N GLY A 65 -20.39 -4.25 2.38
CA GLY A 65 -20.89 -5.62 2.23
C GLY A 65 -21.42 -5.94 0.83
N ASP A 66 -21.13 -5.10 -0.17
CA ASP A 66 -21.55 -5.30 -1.56
C ASP A 66 -20.41 -5.90 -2.40
N THR A 67 -20.68 -7.06 -3.00
CA THR A 67 -19.69 -7.81 -3.78
C THR A 67 -19.33 -7.14 -5.12
N THR A 68 -20.19 -6.27 -5.65
CA THR A 68 -19.93 -5.51 -6.88
C THR A 68 -18.97 -4.36 -6.60
N ARG A 69 -19.11 -3.69 -5.45
CA ARG A 69 -18.18 -2.66 -4.98
C ARG A 69 -16.81 -3.23 -4.60
N ALA A 70 -16.79 -4.44 -4.03
CA ALA A 70 -15.55 -5.12 -3.62
C ALA A 70 -14.60 -5.47 -4.80
N VAL A 71 -15.13 -5.62 -6.01
CA VAL A 71 -14.37 -6.02 -7.22
C VAL A 71 -13.86 -4.84 -8.05
N GLN A 72 -14.46 -3.66 -7.91
CA GLN A 72 -14.18 -2.49 -8.75
C GLN A 72 -12.91 -1.72 -8.36
#